data_AF-A0A1Q3JZK1-F1
#
_entry.id   AF-A0A1Q3JZK1-F1
#
_cell.length_a   1.000
_cell.length_b   1.000
_cell.length_c   1.000
_cell.angle_alpha   90.00
_cell.angle_beta   90.00
_cell.angle_gamma   90.00
#
_symmetry.space_group_name_H-M   'P 1'
#
loop_
_entity.id
_entity.type
_entity.pdbx_description
1 polymer ?
#
loop_
_entity_poly.entity_id
_entity_poly.type
_entity_poly.pdbx_seq_one_letter_code
_entity_poly.pdbx_strand_id
1 'polypeptide(L)'
;MEVRTMDASMNSLKERLEELGTEIDAQIEEFNKQSALHGPARKAAADWKLQHLELLNKAKSGGRSTSEIGRDVDALKLSFERWVARIDEGHRT
;
A
#
# COMPACT_ATOMS: atom_id res chain seq x y z
N MET A 1 16.35 -20.97 -20.47
CA MET A 1 15.83 -21.56 -19.20
C MET A 1 15.49 -20.40 -18.28
N GLU A 2 14.44 -19.62 -18.59
CA GLU A 2 14.23 -18.27 -18.02
C GLU A 2 12.82 -18.02 -17.47
N VAL A 3 11.90 -18.97 -17.64
CA VAL A 3 10.49 -18.81 -17.23
C VAL A 3 10.29 -18.94 -15.72
N ARG A 4 11.14 -19.72 -15.02
CA ARG A 4 10.99 -20.01 -13.58
C ARG A 4 11.32 -18.83 -12.65
N THR A 5 12.25 -17.95 -13.04
CA THR A 5 12.68 -16.81 -12.21
C THR A 5 11.71 -15.64 -12.28
N MET A 6 11.13 -15.36 -13.46
CA MET A 6 10.14 -14.30 -13.62
C MET A 6 8.84 -14.57 -12.84
N ASP A 7 8.42 -15.84 -12.78
CA ASP A 7 7.25 -16.26 -12.01
C ASP A 7 7.47 -16.07 -10.50
N ALA A 8 8.64 -16.45 -9.98
CA ALA A 8 8.99 -16.29 -8.57
C ALA A 8 9.05 -14.82 -8.12
N SER A 9 9.64 -13.93 -8.92
CA SER A 9 9.69 -12.50 -8.60
C SER A 9 8.30 -11.85 -8.62
N MET A 10 7.42 -12.29 -9.53
CA MET A 10 6.05 -11.79 -9.59
C MET A 10 5.21 -12.30 -8.41
N ASN A 11 5.40 -13.56 -7.98
CA ASN A 11 4.72 -14.09 -6.80
C ASN A 11 5.16 -13.37 -5.52
N SER A 12 6.47 -13.16 -5.32
CA SER A 12 6.98 -12.38 -4.20
C SER A 12 6.45 -10.94 -4.19
N LEU A 13 6.30 -10.31 -5.35
CA LEU A 13 5.71 -8.98 -5.45
C LEU A 13 4.22 -8.97 -5.06
N LYS A 14 3.46 -10.01 -5.44
CA LYS A 14 2.05 -10.14 -5.04
C LYS A 14 1.91 -10.32 -3.53
N GLU A 15 2.74 -11.15 -2.92
CA GLU A 15 2.77 -11.34 -1.47
C GLU A 15 3.02 -10.00 -0.75
N ARG A 16 4.04 -9.25 -1.19
CA ARG A 16 4.35 -7.92 -0.65
C ARG A 16 3.19 -6.93 -0.81
N LEU A 17 2.46 -7.00 -1.93
CA LEU A 17 1.27 -6.18 -2.16
C LEU A 17 0.12 -6.56 -1.21
N GLU A 18 -0.09 -7.84 -0.94
CA GLU A 18 -1.12 -8.31 0.00
C GLU A 18 -0.78 -7.93 1.44
N GLU A 19 0.49 -8.05 1.84
CA GLU A 19 1.00 -7.57 3.13
C GLU A 19 0.77 -6.07 3.30
N LEU A 20 1.11 -5.26 2.29
CA LEU A 20 0.89 -3.82 2.32
C LEU A 20 -0.60 -3.47 2.43
N GLY A 21 -1.48 -4.20 1.73
CA GLY A 21 -2.93 -4.01 1.85
C GLY A 21 -3.43 -4.27 3.28
N THR A 22 -2.93 -5.35 3.90
CA THR A 22 -3.24 -5.70 5.29
C THR A 22 -2.76 -4.62 6.26
N GLU A 23 -1.55 -4.10 6.05
CA GLU A 23 -0.98 -3.01 6.86
C GLU A 23 -1.81 -1.72 6.74
N ILE A 24 -2.20 -1.35 5.51
CA ILE A 24 -3.06 -0.19 5.24
C ILE A 24 -4.40 -0.32 5.96
N ASP A 25 -5.05 -1.47 5.84
CA ASP A 25 -6.35 -1.71 6.48
C ASP A 25 -6.25 -1.67 8.00
N ALA A 26 -5.24 -2.32 8.58
CA ALA A 26 -5.03 -2.35 10.03
C ALA A 26 -4.81 -0.94 10.62
N GLN A 27 -3.95 -0.14 9.99
CA GLN A 27 -3.67 1.22 10.46
C GLN A 27 -4.88 2.16 10.29
N ILE A 28 -5.61 2.05 9.18
CA ILE A 28 -6.85 2.83 8.98
C ILE A 28 -7.91 2.43 10.02
N GLU A 29 -8.03 1.14 10.34
CA GLU A 29 -8.94 0.67 11.39
C GLU A 29 -8.55 1.24 12.76
N GLU A 30 -7.25 1.24 13.08
CA GLU A 30 -6.73 1.80 14.33
C GLU A 30 -7.03 3.30 14.43
N PHE A 31 -6.77 4.07 13.37
CA PHE A 31 -7.11 5.48 13.33
C PHE A 31 -8.63 5.75 13.41
N ASN A 32 -9.47 4.86 12.88
CA ASN A 32 -10.92 4.96 13.09
C ASN A 32 -11.30 4.73 14.55
N LYS A 33 -10.71 3.72 15.22
CA LYS A 33 -10.94 3.45 16.66
C LYS A 33 -10.55 4.65 17.53
N GLN A 34 -9.46 5.32 17.17
CA GLN A 34 -8.97 6.53 17.84
C GLN A 34 -9.70 7.81 17.43
N SER A 35 -10.68 7.73 16.51
CA SER A 35 -11.37 8.89 15.93
C SER A 35 -10.43 9.92 15.25
N ALA A 36 -9.25 9.48 14.82
CA ALA A 36 -8.23 10.30 14.16
C ALA A 36 -8.56 10.63 12.69
N LEU A 37 -9.49 9.88 12.08
CA LEU A 37 -9.87 10.04 10.67
C LEU A 37 -11.03 11.02 10.47
N HIS A 38 -10.69 12.30 10.48
CA HIS A 38 -11.59 13.40 10.13
C HIS A 38 -11.08 14.24 8.94
N GLY A 39 -12.02 14.82 8.20
CA GLY A 39 -11.72 15.76 7.11
C GLY A 39 -10.74 15.18 6.06
N PRO A 40 -9.64 15.88 5.75
CA PRO A 40 -8.66 15.41 4.77
C PRO A 40 -8.06 14.03 5.07
N ALA A 41 -7.90 13.65 6.34
CA ALA A 41 -7.32 12.37 6.73
C ALA A 41 -8.23 11.19 6.33
N ARG A 42 -9.55 11.36 6.44
CA ARG A 42 -10.53 10.34 6.00
C ARG A 42 -10.46 10.12 4.49
N LYS A 43 -10.32 11.21 3.71
CA LYS A 43 -10.17 11.10 2.26
C LYS A 43 -8.86 10.37 1.91
N ALA A 44 -7.75 10.75 2.55
CA ALA A 44 -6.46 10.09 2.35
C ALA A 44 -6.52 8.59 2.66
N ALA A 45 -7.21 8.18 3.72
CA ALA A 45 -7.42 6.76 4.03
C ALA A 45 -8.11 5.99 2.88
N ALA A 46 -9.14 6.57 2.26
CA ALA A 46 -9.78 5.97 1.09
C ALA A 46 -8.85 5.93 -0.13
N ASP A 47 -8.08 7.01 -0.35
CA ASP A 47 -7.12 7.11 -1.45
C ASP A 47 -6.02 6.05 -1.33
N TRP A 48 -5.53 5.74 -0.12
CA TRP A 48 -4.55 4.67 0.10
C TRP A 48 -5.06 3.29 -0.31
N LYS A 49 -6.31 2.96 0.07
CA LYS A 49 -6.95 1.70 -0.36
C LYS A 49 -7.11 1.64 -1.88
N LEU A 50 -7.48 2.75 -2.50
CA LEU A 50 -7.63 2.81 -3.96
C LEU A 50 -6.30 2.61 -4.67
N GLN A 51 -5.24 3.31 -4.25
CA GLN A 51 -3.91 3.19 -4.84
C GLN A 51 -3.35 1.76 -4.72
N HIS A 52 -3.55 1.12 -3.56
CA HIS A 52 -3.22 -0.29 -3.37
C HIS A 52 -3.95 -1.20 -4.37
N LEU A 53 -5.27 -1.05 -4.50
CA LEU A 53 -6.07 -1.85 -5.43
C LEU A 53 -5.66 -1.64 -6.89
N GLU A 54 -5.32 -0.41 -7.27
CA GLU A 54 -4.81 -0.11 -8.61
C GLU A 54 -3.47 -0.82 -8.89
N LEU A 55 -2.55 -0.84 -7.92
CA LEU A 55 -1.28 -1.57 -8.06
C LEU A 55 -1.49 -3.08 -8.09
N LEU A 56 -2.40 -3.61 -7.28
CA LEU A 56 -2.77 -5.02 -7.30
C LEU A 56 -3.34 -5.42 -8.67
N ASN A 57 -4.20 -4.59 -9.24
CA ASN A 57 -4.77 -4.82 -10.58
C ASN A 57 -3.69 -4.74 -11.68
N LYS A 58 -2.74 -3.79 -11.57
CA LYS A 58 -1.59 -3.71 -12.50
C LYS A 58 -0.69 -4.94 -12.42
N ALA A 59 -0.47 -5.48 -11.22
CA ALA A 59 0.29 -6.72 -11.02
C ALA A 59 -0.43 -7.94 -11.61
N LYS A 60 -1.77 -7.96 -11.56
CA LYS A 60 -2.60 -9.04 -12.14
C LYS A 60 -2.73 -8.97 -13.66
N SER A 61 -2.80 -7.78 -14.25
CA SER A 61 -3.01 -7.60 -15.68
C SER A 61 -1.79 -7.92 -16.54
N GLY A 62 -0.60 -8.01 -15.94
CA GLY A 62 0.64 -8.38 -16.64
C GLY A 62 1.16 -7.34 -17.65
N GLY A 63 0.54 -6.16 -17.72
CA GLY A 63 0.89 -5.10 -18.69
C GLY A 63 2.11 -4.26 -18.32
N ARG A 64 2.75 -4.50 -17.17
CA ARG A 64 3.94 -3.78 -16.67
C ARG A 64 4.99 -4.74 -16.15
N SER A 65 6.26 -4.33 -16.19
CA SER A 65 7.35 -5.15 -15.66
C SER A 65 7.31 -5.24 -14.14
N THR A 66 7.73 -6.38 -13.59
CA THR A 66 7.82 -6.62 -12.13
C THR A 66 8.64 -5.53 -11.42
N SER A 67 9.71 -5.04 -12.05
CA SER A 67 10.58 -4.00 -11.47
C SER A 67 9.92 -2.62 -11.41
N GLU A 68 9.05 -2.28 -12.36
CA GLU A 68 8.27 -1.04 -12.31
C GLU A 68 7.23 -1.10 -11.19
N ILE A 69 6.47 -2.19 -11.13
CA ILE A 69 5.45 -2.36 -10.09
C ILE A 69 6.12 -2.43 -8.70
N GLY A 70 7.28 -3.08 -8.58
CA GLY A 70 8.06 -3.11 -7.34
C GLY A 70 8.43 -1.71 -6.84
N ARG A 71 8.87 -0.80 -7.72
CA ARG A 71 9.15 0.59 -7.35
C ARG A 71 7.90 1.35 -6.93
N ASP A 72 6.78 1.13 -7.63
CA ASP A 72 5.51 1.76 -7.26
C ASP A 72 5.03 1.28 -5.88
N VAL A 73 5.24 0.00 -5.53
CA VAL A 73 4.96 -0.58 -4.21
C VAL A 73 5.84 0.04 -3.12
N ASP A 74 7.15 0.15 -3.36
CA ASP A 74 8.09 0.78 -2.42
C ASP A 74 7.72 2.24 -2.15
N ALA A 75 7.35 2.97 -3.21
CA ALA A 75 6.92 4.37 -3.11
C ALA A 75 5.60 4.52 -2.35
N LEU A 76 4.63 3.64 -2.59
CA LEU A 76 3.36 3.61 -1.88
C LEU A 76 3.59 3.36 -0.39
N LYS A 77 4.38 2.35 -0.04
CA LYS A 77 4.70 2.00 1.35
C LYS A 77 5.35 3.18 2.09
N LEU A 78 6.42 3.76 1.54
CA LEU A 78 7.11 4.88 2.17
C LEU A 78 6.19 6.09 2.38
N SER A 79 5.33 6.38 1.40
CA SER A 79 4.40 7.51 1.49
C SER A 79 3.31 7.26 2.53
N PHE A 80 2.84 6.02 2.64
CA PHE A 80 1.89 5.59 3.65
C PHE A 80 2.48 5.69 5.06
N GLU A 81 3.69 5.16 5.28
CA GLU A 81 4.39 5.24 6.57
C GLU A 81 4.56 6.69 7.05
N ARG A 82 4.88 7.61 6.13
CA ARG A 82 4.97 9.06 6.45
C ARG A 82 3.62 9.66 6.81
N TRP A 83 2.54 9.21 6.18
CA TRP A 83 1.20 9.66 6.51
C TRP A 83 0.76 9.16 7.89
N VAL A 84 1.04 7.89 8.21
CA VAL A 84 0.81 7.31 9.55
C VAL A 84 1.54 8.14 10.62
N ALA A 85 2.84 8.36 10.44
CA ALA A 85 3.65 9.12 11.39
C ALA A 85 3.11 10.55 11.63
N ARG A 86 2.56 11.19 10.60
CA ARG A 86 1.98 12.53 10.70
C ARG A 86 0.69 12.56 11.52
N ILE A 87 -0.15 11.54 11.37
CA ILE A 87 -1.39 11.43 12.18
C ILE A 87 -1.03 11.17 13.63
N ASP A 88 -0.07 10.27 13.89
CA ASP A 88 0.41 9.98 15.24
C ASP A 88 1.00 11.21 15.93
N GLU A 89 1.79 12.03 15.21
CA GLU A 89 2.34 13.28 15.75
C GLU A 89 1.22 14.27 16.10
N GLY A 90 0.25 14.45 15.21
CA GLY A 90 -0.90 15.35 15.44
C GLY A 90 -1.83 14.92 16.57
N HIS A 91 -1.80 13.64 16.98
CA HIS A 91 -2.57 13.11 18.11
C HIS A 91 -1.88 13.23 19.47
N ARG A 92 -0.57 13.54 19.51
CA ARG A 92 0.20 13.66 20.76
C ARG A 92 0.23 15.08 21.36
N THR A 93 -0.26 16.08 20.62
CA THR A 93 -0.31 17.50 21.02
C THR A 93 -1.70 17.91 21.47
#